data_AF-A0A6J4R2U8-F1
#
_entry.id   AF-A0A6J4R2U8-F1
#
_cell.length_a   1.000
_cell.length_b   1.000
_cell.length_c   1.000
_cell.angle_alpha   90.00
_cell.angle_beta   90.00
_cell.angle_gamma   90.00
#
_symmetry.space_group_name_H-M   'P 1'
#
loop_
_entity.id
_entity.type
_entity.pdbx_description
1 polymer ?
#
loop_
_entity_poly.entity_id
_entity_poly.type
_entity_poly.pdbx_seq_one_letter_code
_entity_poly.pdbx_strand_id
1 'polypeptide(L)' 'MKFTEKNIAENDQFVQELIGLGSQGTPTTVIDGEVIVGFDRAALKEKLGI' A
#
# COMPACT_ATOMS: atom_id res chain seq x y z
N MET A 1 -0.24 -10.17 -12.02
CA MET A 1 0.70 -9.44 -11.14
C MET A 1 0.89 -10.22 -9.86
N LYS A 2 2.12 -10.29 -9.34
CA LYS A 2 2.35 -10.85 -8.01
C LYS A 2 2.28 -9.70 -7.01
N PHE A 3 1.53 -9.90 -5.93
CA PHE A 3 1.46 -8.97 -4.82
C PHE A 3 1.55 -9.77 -3.52
N THR A 4 1.88 -9.07 -2.44
CA THR A 4 1.86 -9.61 -1.09
C THR A 4 0.85 -8.83 -0.27
N GLU A 5 -0.10 -9.53 0.33
CA GLU A 5 -1.06 -8.92 1.25
C GLU A 5 -0.44 -8.81 2.65
N LYS A 6 -0.65 -7.66 3.29
CA LYS A 6 -0.21 -7.39 4.66
C LYS A 6 -1.39 -6.86 5.46
N ASN A 7 -2.02 -7.72 6.25
CA ASN A 7 -3.14 -7.34 7.11
C ASN A 7 -2.63 -6.79 8.44
N ILE A 8 -2.72 -5.47 8.62
CA ILE A 8 -2.28 -4.79 9.84
C ILE A 8 -3.10 -5.18 11.09
N ALA A 9 -4.31 -5.73 10.92
CA ALA A 9 -5.14 -6.17 12.04
C ALA A 9 -4.67 -7.50 12.65
N GLU A 10 -3.81 -8.24 11.94
CA GLU A 10 -3.33 -9.56 12.34
C GLU A 10 -1.85 -9.57 12.73
N ASN A 11 -1.11 -8.51 12.42
CA ASN A 11 0.33 -8.43 12.67
C ASN A 11 0.80 -7.00 12.92
N ASP A 12 1.23 -6.73 14.15
CA ASP A 12 1.75 -5.44 14.59
C ASP A 12 2.99 -4.98 13.81
N GLN A 13 3.78 -5.90 13.27
CA GLN A 13 4.92 -5.54 12.41
C GLN A 13 4.46 -4.82 11.15
N PHE A 14 3.32 -5.20 10.57
CA PHE A 14 2.76 -4.52 9.41
C PHE A 14 2.25 -3.11 9.75
N VAL A 15 1.82 -2.88 11.00
CA VAL A 15 1.51 -1.53 11.49
C VAL A 15 2.78 -0.66 11.48
N GLN A 16 3.90 -1.19 12.00
CA GLN A 16 5.17 -0.46 12.00
C GLN A 16 5.67 -0.17 10.58
N GLU A 17 5.53 -1.13 9.67
CA GLU A 17 5.87 -0.92 8.26
C GLU A 17 4.99 0.17 7.62
N LEU A 18 3.68 0.16 7.87
CA LEU A 18 2.74 1.17 7.36
C LEU A 18 3.13 2.59 7.83
N ILE A 19 3.47 2.73 9.11
CA ILE A 19 3.94 4.00 9.70
C ILE A 19 5.27 4.41 9.06
N GLY A 20 6.19 3.47 8.84
CA GLY A 20 7.48 3.72 8.18
C GLY A 20 7.35 4.21 6.73
N LEU A 21 6.26 3.86 6.04
CA LEU A 21 5.92 4.39 4.71
C LEU A 21 5.37 5.84 4.75
N GLY A 22 5.20 6.43 5.93
CA GLY A 22 4.56 7.73 6.11
C GLY A 22 3.05 7.71 5.91
N SER A 23 2.44 6.52 5.83
CA SER A 23 1.00 6.36 5.68
C SER A 23 0.30 6.37 7.04
N GLN A 24 -0.91 6.95 7.07
CA GLN A 24 -1.72 7.07 8.27
C GLN A 24 -2.86 6.05 8.33
N GLY A 25 -3.00 5.19 7.31
CA GLY A 25 -4.12 4.24 7.28
C GLY A 25 -4.12 3.28 6.10
N THR A 26 -5.12 2.41 6.10
CA THR A 26 -5.37 1.46 5.03
C THR A 26 -6.51 1.94 4.12
N PRO A 27 -6.52 1.51 2.85
CA PRO A 27 -5.47 0.77 2.16
C PRO A 27 -4.25 1.67 1.87
N THR A 28 -3.07 1.06 1.83
CA THR A 28 -1.84 1.64 1.27
C THR A 28 -1.25 0.63 0.32
N THR A 29 -0.94 1.05 -0.90
CA THR A 29 -0.39 0.18 -1.94
C THR A 29 0.99 0.68 -2.32
N VAL A 30 1.96 -0.23 -2.39
CA VAL A 30 3.32 0.07 -2.86
C VAL A 30 3.51 -0.59 -4.21
N ILE A 31 3.77 0.21 -5.25
CA ILE A 31 4.05 -0.27 -6.61
C ILE A 31 5.41 0.28 -7.02
N ASP A 32 6.35 -0.61 -7.31
CA ASP A 32 7.72 -0.25 -7.73
C ASP A 32 8.42 0.76 -6.79
N GLY A 33 8.12 0.65 -5.48
CA GLY A 33 8.67 1.53 -4.44
C GLY A 33 7.88 2.82 -4.21
N GLU A 34 6.86 3.10 -5.02
CA GLU A 34 5.98 4.26 -4.87
C GLU A 34 4.80 3.96 -3.96
N VAL A 35 4.56 4.84 -2.99
CA VAL A 35 3.51 4.69 -1.98
C VAL A 35 2.25 5.43 -2.42
N ILE A 36 1.16 4.70 -2.60
CA ILE A 36 -0.18 5.23 -2.86
C ILE A 36 -1.01 5.02 -1.60
N VAL A 37 -1.41 6.13 -0.96
CA VAL A 37 -2.26 6.10 0.23
C VAL A 37 -3.73 6.21 -0.18
N GLY A 38 -4.57 5.36 0.42
CA GLY A 38 -5.99 5.28 0.08
C GLY A 38 -6.24 4.53 -1.23
N PHE A 39 -7.39 4.81 -1.84
CA PHE A 39 -7.83 4.14 -3.07
C PHE A 39 -7.91 5.10 -4.26
N ASP A 40 -6.77 5.69 -4.63
CA ASP A 40 -6.67 6.51 -5.83
C ASP A 40 -6.67 5.62 -7.09
N ARG A 41 -7.85 5.47 -7.70
CA ARG A 41 -8.01 4.65 -8.90
C ARG A 41 -7.20 5.16 -10.10
N ALA A 42 -7.00 6.48 -10.21
CA ALA A 42 -6.27 7.03 -11.35
C ALA A 42 -4.78 6.70 -11.23
N ALA A 43 -4.18 6.95 -10.06
CA ALA A 43 -2.79 6.61 -9.78
C ALA A 43 -2.54 5.09 -9.90
N LEU A 44 -3.45 4.26 -9.36
CA LEU A 44 -3.33 2.81 -9.47
C LEU A 44 -3.35 2.34 -10.93
N LYS A 45 -4.28 2.85 -11.74
CA LYS A 45 -4.37 2.51 -13.17
C LYS A 45 -3.11 2.91 -13.94
N GLU A 46 -2.62 4.13 -13.71
CA GLU A 46 -1.39 4.62 -14.31
C GLU A 46 -0.20 3.72 -13.99
N LYS A 47 0.01 3.38 -12.71
CA LYS A 47 1.14 2.55 -12.27
C LYS A 47 1.02 1.09 -12.71
N LEU A 48 -0.20 0.59 -12.86
CA LEU A 48 -0.45 -0.78 -13.31
C LEU A 48 -0.52 -0.91 -14.85
N GLY A 49 -0.58 0.22 -15.58
CA GLY A 49 -0.66 0.26 -17.04
C GLY A 49 -1.98 -0.24 -17.62
N ILE A 50 -3.11 0.05 -16.93
CA ILE A 50 -4.46 -0.43 -17.29
C ILE A 50 -5.52 0.68 -17.38
#